data_AF-A0A955Y4J4-F1
#
_entry.id   AF-A0A955Y4J4-F1
#
_cell.length_a   1.000
_cell.length_b   1.000
_cell.length_c   1.000
_cell.angle_alpha   90.00
_cell.angle_beta   90.00
_cell.angle_gamma   90.00
#
_symmetry.space_group_name_H-M   'P 1'
#
loop_
_entity.id
_entity.type
_entity.pdbx_description
1 polymer ?
#
loop_
_entity_poly.entity_id
_entity_poly.type
_entity_poly.pdbx_seq_one_letter_code
_entity_poly.pdbx_strand_id
1 'polypeptide(L)'
;MNDPRIPVLAALLAQGRLLHWTCGVLALASWVVGPPWWLGLSVGLVFVIESWFAARVGLDARLFECVADGLELSQLDAGLLGLGLVGRVQERTLEQRIDGARRLWRTQLLLVIGQGALAVVALVWAGVR
;
A
#
# COMPACT_ATOMS: atom_id res chain seq x y z
N MET A 1 -10.58 21.65 -12.98
CA MET A 1 -9.64 21.41 -14.09
C MET A 1 -9.28 19.93 -14.03
N ASN A 2 -9.74 19.12 -15.00
CA ASN A 2 -9.56 17.67 -14.98
C ASN A 2 -8.13 17.31 -15.37
N ASP A 3 -7.24 17.21 -14.37
CA ASP A 3 -5.88 16.75 -14.59
C ASP A 3 -5.90 15.26 -14.97
N PRO A 4 -5.50 14.86 -16.19
CA PRO A 4 -5.56 13.48 -16.64
C PRO A 4 -4.64 12.54 -15.84
N ARG A 5 -3.71 13.09 -15.04
CA ARG A 5 -2.85 12.31 -14.15
C ARG A 5 -3.62 11.65 -13.00
N ILE A 6 -4.74 12.23 -12.56
CA ILE A 6 -5.53 11.75 -11.42
C ILE A 6 -6.14 10.36 -11.67
N PRO A 7 -6.91 10.13 -12.76
CA PRO A 7 -7.51 8.81 -12.99
C PRO A 7 -6.44 7.72 -13.24
N VAL A 8 -5.33 8.07 -13.89
CA VAL A 8 -4.20 7.15 -14.09
C VAL A 8 -3.56 6.76 -12.76
N LEU A 9 -3.33 7.73 -11.87
CA LEU A 9 -2.80 7.46 -10.54
C LEU A 9 -3.77 6.62 -9.71
N ALA A 10 -5.07 6.94 -9.72
CA ALA A 10 -6.08 6.15 -9.02
C ALA A 10 -6.07 4.69 -9.48
N ALA A 11 -6.03 4.44 -10.79
CA ALA A 11 -5.92 3.09 -11.35
C ALA A 11 -4.62 2.37 -10.93
N LEU A 12 -3.49 3.08 -10.88
CA LEU A 12 -2.22 2.53 -10.41
C LEU A 12 -2.25 2.18 -8.91
N LEU A 13 -2.82 3.06 -8.08
CA LEU A 13 -2.98 2.82 -6.64
C LEU A 13 -3.97 1.67 -6.37
N ALA A 14 -5.00 1.49 -7.20
CA ALA A 14 -5.94 0.38 -7.09
C ALA A 14 -5.27 -1.00 -7.22
N GLN A 15 -4.11 -1.08 -7.88
CA GLN A 15 -3.29 -2.30 -7.95
C GLN A 15 -2.65 -2.66 -6.60
N GLY A 16 -2.62 -1.75 -5.62
CA GLY A 16 -2.12 -2.02 -4.27
C GLY A 16 -2.80 -3.19 -3.57
N ARG A 17 -4.07 -3.48 -3.89
CA ARG A 17 -4.75 -4.69 -3.39
C ARG A 17 -4.13 -5.99 -3.93
N LEU A 18 -3.74 -6.00 -5.20
CA LEU A 18 -3.12 -7.18 -5.82
C LEU A 18 -1.73 -7.45 -5.23
N LEU A 19 -0.98 -6.37 -4.96
CA LEU A 19 0.29 -6.46 -4.22
C LEU A 19 0.08 -7.07 -2.82
N HIS A 20 -0.92 -6.59 -2.09
CA HIS A 20 -1.25 -7.11 -0.77
C HIS A 20 -1.60 -8.60 -0.77
N TRP A 21 -2.43 -9.06 -1.71
CA TRP A 21 -2.72 -10.49 -1.89
C TRP A 21 -1.46 -11.31 -2.16
N THR A 22 -0.56 -10.79 -3.01
CA THR A 22 0.72 -11.44 -3.31
C THR A 22 1.57 -11.58 -2.04
N CYS A 23 1.65 -10.52 -1.23
CA CYS A 23 2.28 -10.55 0.08
C CYS A 23 1.63 -11.57 1.03
N GLY A 24 0.31 -11.65 1.07
CA GLY A 24 -0.41 -12.64 1.88
C GLY A 24 -0.06 -14.07 1.49
N VAL A 25 -0.04 -14.38 0.19
CA VAL A 25 0.37 -15.71 -0.32
C VAL A 25 1.83 -16.01 0.04
N LEU A 26 2.74 -15.07 -0.15
CA LEU A 26 4.16 -15.26 0.21
C LEU A 26 4.35 -15.49 1.70
N ALA A 27 3.60 -14.77 2.55
CA ALA A 27 3.64 -14.96 3.99
C ALA A 27 3.15 -16.36 4.39
N LEU A 28 1.99 -16.77 3.87
CA LEU A 28 1.42 -18.09 4.13
C LEU A 28 2.32 -19.21 3.65
N ALA A 29 2.81 -19.13 2.41
CA ALA A 29 3.74 -20.10 1.84
C ALA A 29 5.02 -20.23 2.68
N SER A 30 5.57 -19.11 3.15
CA SER A 30 6.73 -19.11 4.03
C SER A 30 6.44 -19.79 5.36
N TRP A 31 5.24 -19.66 5.93
CA TRP A 31 4.89 -20.38 7.16
C TRP A 31 4.73 -21.90 6.95
N VAL A 32 4.14 -22.30 5.82
CA VAL A 32 3.90 -23.71 5.49
C VAL A 32 5.19 -24.51 5.35
N VAL A 33 6.25 -23.91 4.81
CA VAL A 33 7.55 -24.60 4.63
C VAL A 33 8.37 -24.75 5.92
N GLY A 34 7.85 -24.29 7.06
CA GLY A 34 8.47 -24.49 8.37
C GLY A 34 9.87 -23.88 8.51
N PRO A 35 10.08 -22.60 8.17
CA PRO A 35 11.37 -21.94 8.31
C PRO A 35 11.74 -21.80 9.80
N PRO A 36 13.01 -21.49 10.12
CA PRO A 36 13.35 -21.11 11.47
C PRO A 36 12.48 -19.92 11.91
N TRP A 37 12.10 -19.92 13.19
CA TRP A 37 11.08 -19.01 13.74
C TRP A 37 11.39 -17.52 13.46
N TRP A 38 12.66 -17.12 13.45
CA TRP A 38 13.07 -15.74 13.18
C TRP A 38 12.77 -15.31 11.75
N LEU A 39 12.89 -16.22 10.79
CA LEU A 39 12.61 -15.94 9.38
C LEU A 39 11.09 -15.88 9.12
N GLY A 40 10.34 -16.82 9.68
CA GLY A 40 8.87 -16.79 9.65
C GLY A 40 8.31 -15.51 10.31
N LEU A 41 8.87 -15.12 11.45
CA LEU A 41 8.53 -13.86 12.13
C LEU A 41 8.86 -12.64 11.27
N SER A 42 10.01 -12.63 10.59
CA SER A 42 10.44 -11.52 9.73
C SER A 42 9.49 -11.33 8.55
N VAL A 43 9.12 -12.42 7.87
CA VAL A 43 8.13 -12.39 6.77
C VAL A 43 6.76 -11.91 7.29
N GLY A 44 6.32 -12.41 8.45
CA GLY A 44 5.06 -11.99 9.07
C GLY A 44 5.04 -10.51 9.44
N LEU A 45 6.15 -10.00 9.99
CA LEU A 45 6.27 -8.58 10.33
C LEU A 45 6.21 -7.69 9.10
N VAL A 46 6.92 -8.08 8.02
CA VAL A 46 6.84 -7.35 6.74
C VAL A 46 5.42 -7.34 6.20
N PHE A 47 4.69 -8.46 6.27
CA PHE A 47 3.28 -8.52 5.87
C PHE A 47 2.39 -7.57 6.67
N VAL A 48 2.57 -7.49 8.00
CA VAL A 48 1.80 -6.55 8.85
C VAL A 48 2.09 -5.10 8.48
N ILE A 49 3.37 -4.75 8.27
CA ILE A 49 3.77 -3.40 7.85
C ILE A 49 3.17 -3.08 6.48
N GLU A 50 3.30 -4.01 5.52
CA GLU A 50 2.75 -3.86 4.17
C GLU A 50 1.23 -3.69 4.18
N SER A 51 0.51 -4.40 5.06
CA SER A 51 -0.94 -4.29 5.21
C SER A 51 -1.39 -2.86 5.51
N TRP A 52 -0.63 -2.13 6.34
CA TRP A 52 -0.90 -0.72 6.62
C TRP A 52 -0.74 0.14 5.37
N PHE A 53 0.32 -0.09 4.58
CA PHE A 53 0.52 0.61 3.30
C PHE A 53 -0.57 0.27 2.29
N ALA A 54 -0.98 -1.00 2.19
CA ALA A 54 -2.04 -1.44 1.29
C ALA A 54 -3.38 -0.76 1.59
N ALA A 55 -3.75 -0.69 2.87
CA ALA A 55 -4.95 0.02 3.31
C ALA A 55 -4.87 1.51 2.96
N ARG A 56 -3.72 2.14 3.19
CA ARG A 56 -3.52 3.57 2.89
C ARG A 56 -3.56 3.87 1.40
N VAL A 57 -2.87 3.08 0.58
CA VAL A 57 -2.86 3.18 -0.88
C VAL A 57 -4.25 2.95 -1.45
N GLY A 58 -5.00 1.99 -0.91
CA GLY A 58 -6.39 1.72 -1.31
C GLY A 58 -7.34 2.86 -0.98
N LEU A 59 -7.19 3.50 0.19
CA LEU A 59 -7.94 4.69 0.55
C LEU A 59 -7.61 5.85 -0.40
N ASP A 60 -6.32 6.14 -0.62
CA ASP A 60 -5.88 7.23 -1.50
C ASP A 60 -6.40 7.01 -2.94
N ALA A 61 -6.42 5.76 -3.44
CA ALA A 61 -7.02 5.43 -4.75
C ALA A 61 -8.48 5.89 -4.84
N ARG A 62 -9.31 5.55 -3.84
CA ARG A 62 -10.73 5.94 -3.80
C ARG A 62 -10.92 7.45 -3.69
N LEU A 63 -10.08 8.12 -2.90
CA LEU A 63 -10.14 9.57 -2.77
C LEU A 63 -9.81 10.26 -4.10
N PHE A 64 -8.83 9.76 -4.86
CA PHE A 64 -8.50 10.29 -6.19
C PHE A 64 -9.59 9.97 -7.23
N GLU A 65 -10.27 8.83 -7.15
CA GLU A 65 -11.47 8.53 -7.97
C GLU A 65 -12.54 9.60 -7.73
N CYS A 66 -12.90 9.90 -6.48
CA CYS A 66 -13.88 10.94 -6.17
C CYS A 66 -13.49 12.32 -6.74
N VAL A 67 -12.20 12.67 -6.68
CA VAL A 67 -11.71 13.93 -7.25
C VAL A 67 -11.78 13.92 -8.78
N ALA A 68 -11.50 12.78 -9.42
CA ALA A 68 -11.66 12.61 -10.86
C ALA A 68 -13.13 12.72 -11.30
N ASP A 69 -14.06 12.29 -10.45
CA ASP A 69 -15.50 12.40 -10.65
C ASP A 69 -16.06 13.82 -10.39
N GLY A 70 -15.18 14.77 -10.02
CA GLY A 70 -15.52 16.18 -9.87
C GLY A 70 -15.64 16.68 -8.44
N LEU A 71 -15.32 15.86 -7.43
CA LEU A 71 -15.27 16.32 -6.04
C LEU A 71 -14.13 17.32 -5.85
N GLU A 72 -14.44 18.50 -5.31
CA GLU A 72 -13.43 19.51 -5.02
C GLU A 72 -12.53 19.09 -3.85
N LEU A 73 -11.24 19.43 -3.91
CA LEU A 73 -10.26 19.09 -2.87
C LEU A 73 -10.64 19.67 -1.50
N SER A 74 -11.25 20.86 -1.47
CA SER A 74 -11.76 21.51 -0.26
C SER A 74 -12.87 20.70 0.41
N GLN A 75 -13.80 20.17 -0.39
CA GLN A 75 -14.91 19.33 0.08
C GLN A 75 -14.40 17.98 0.60
N LEU A 76 -13.42 17.39 -0.10
CA LEU A 76 -12.74 16.19 0.34
C LEU A 76 -12.07 16.39 1.71
N ASP A 77 -11.30 17.47 1.86
CA ASP A 77 -10.61 17.78 3.12
C ASP A 77 -11.58 18.05 4.27
N ALA A 78 -12.69 18.75 4.01
CA ALA A 78 -13.75 18.96 4.98
C ALA A 78 -14.40 17.64 5.41
N GLY A 79 -14.62 16.71 4.47
CA GLY A 79 -15.11 15.37 4.75
C GLY A 79 -14.14 14.56 5.61
N LEU A 80 -12.85 14.58 5.29
CA LEU A 80 -11.81 13.88 6.06
C LEU A 80 -11.70 14.44 7.49
N LEU A 81 -11.81 15.77 7.65
CA LEU A 81 -11.83 16.43 8.94
C LEU A 81 -13.09 16.05 9.74
N GLY A 82 -14.26 16.08 9.10
CA GLY A 82 -15.54 15.74 9.72
C GLY A 82 -15.63 14.28 10.19
N LEU A 83 -14.95 13.36 9.50
CA LEU A 83 -14.82 11.95 9.91
C LEU A 83 -13.73 11.71 10.96
N GLY A 84 -12.99 12.76 11.38
CA GLY A 84 -11.90 12.64 12.34
C GLY A 84 -10.68 11.86 11.82
N LEU A 85 -10.57 11.65 10.50
CA LEU A 85 -9.44 10.94 9.88
C LEU A 85 -8.16 11.78 9.83
N VAL A 86 -8.31 13.11 9.94
CA VAL A 86 -7.21 14.06 10.06
C VAL A 86 -7.51 15.05 11.18
N GLY A 87 -6.48 15.40 11.97
CA GLY A 87 -6.62 16.40 13.04
C GLY A 87 -6.53 17.85 12.56
N ARG A 88 -6.02 18.08 11.34
CA ARG A 88 -5.97 19.40 10.70
C ARG A 88 -5.94 19.24 9.18
N VAL A 89 -6.63 20.14 8.49
CA VAL A 89 -6.46 20.30 7.03
C VAL A 89 -5.11 20.97 6.81
N GLN A 90 -4.26 20.35 6.00
CA GLN A 90 -3.05 20.98 5.50
C GLN A 90 -3.31 21.43 4.07
N GLU A 91 -3.03 22.70 3.78
CA GLU A 91 -3.05 23.22 2.41
C GLU A 91 -1.93 22.54 1.62
N ARG A 92 -2.29 21.44 0.95
CA ARG A 92 -1.42 20.71 0.04
C ARG A 92 -1.95 20.86 -1.37
N THR A 93 -1.06 21.23 -2.29
CA THR A 93 -1.39 21.26 -3.71
C THR A 93 -1.70 19.86 -4.21
N LEU A 94 -2.44 19.77 -5.32
CA LEU A 94 -2.74 18.48 -5.96
C LEU A 94 -1.45 17.69 -6.27
N GLU A 95 -0.40 18.38 -6.72
CA GLU A 95 0.89 17.75 -7.04
C GLU A 95 1.55 17.13 -5.82
N GLN A 96 1.55 17.83 -4.68
CA GLN A 96 2.08 17.28 -3.43
C GLN A 96 1.31 16.03 -2.97
N ARG A 97 -0.01 15.99 -3.21
CA ARG A 97 -0.83 14.80 -2.90
C ARG A 97 -0.47 13.64 -3.82
N ILE A 98 -0.32 13.90 -5.12
CA ILE A 98 0.09 12.90 -6.12
C ILE A 98 1.46 12.31 -5.75
N ASP A 99 2.44 13.15 -5.44
CA ASP A 99 3.78 12.70 -5.07
C ASP A 99 3.78 11.88 -3.78
N GLY A 100 2.99 12.31 -2.79
CA GLY A 100 2.79 11.57 -1.54
C GLY A 100 2.24 10.16 -1.78
N ALA A 101 1.16 10.04 -2.56
CA ALA A 101 0.56 8.75 -2.87
C ALA A 101 1.48 7.86 -3.71
N ARG A 102 2.20 8.44 -4.67
CA ARG A 102 3.21 7.72 -5.47
C ARG A 102 4.34 7.18 -4.60
N ARG A 103 4.81 7.96 -3.62
CA ARG A 103 5.83 7.52 -2.67
C ARG A 103 5.32 6.36 -1.82
N LEU A 104 4.10 6.44 -1.31
CA LEU A 104 3.49 5.35 -0.53
C LEU A 104 3.38 4.05 -1.34
N TRP A 105 2.91 4.13 -2.59
CA TRP A 105 2.83 2.97 -3.48
C TRP A 105 4.20 2.37 -3.77
N ARG A 106 5.23 3.20 -4.02
CA ARG A 106 6.61 2.72 -4.21
C ARG A 106 7.13 2.03 -2.96
N THR A 107 6.83 2.55 -1.77
CA THR A 107 7.21 1.91 -0.50
C THR A 107 6.50 0.57 -0.33
N GLN A 108 5.20 0.48 -0.64
CA GLN A 108 4.47 -0.79 -0.64
C GLN A 108 5.13 -1.81 -1.58
N LEU A 109 5.46 -1.41 -2.80
CA LEU A 109 6.13 -2.27 -3.78
C LEU A 109 7.49 -2.77 -3.28
N LEU A 110 8.29 -1.90 -2.66
CA LEU A 110 9.58 -2.29 -2.07
C LEU A 110 9.42 -3.30 -0.93
N LEU A 111 8.38 -3.16 -0.10
CA LEU A 111 8.07 -4.13 0.95
C LEU A 111 7.71 -5.50 0.36
N VAL A 112 6.90 -5.53 -0.71
CA VAL A 112 6.55 -6.76 -1.42
C VAL A 112 7.79 -7.45 -1.99
N ILE A 113 8.68 -6.68 -2.64
CA ILE A 113 9.95 -7.21 -3.18
C ILE A 113 10.82 -7.77 -2.05
N GLY A 114 10.96 -7.03 -0.95
CA GLY A 114 11.72 -7.48 0.22
C GLY A 114 11.13 -8.74 0.85
N GLN A 115 9.81 -8.82 0.95
CA GLN A 115 9.12 -10.02 1.45
C GLN A 115 9.32 -11.22 0.52
N GLY A 116 9.27 -11.00 -0.81
CA GLY A 116 9.58 -12.02 -1.80
C GLY A 116 11.00 -12.57 -1.65
N ALA A 117 11.99 -11.69 -1.44
CA ALA A 117 13.37 -12.13 -1.18
C ALA A 117 13.47 -12.98 0.09
N LEU A 118 12.80 -12.58 1.18
CA LEU A 118 12.76 -13.36 2.43
C LEU A 118 12.07 -14.72 2.23
N ALA A 119 10.98 -14.76 1.47
CA ALA A 119 10.27 -16.00 1.14
C ALA A 119 11.17 -16.97 0.34
N VAL A 120 11.94 -16.47 -0.63
CA VAL A 120 12.91 -17.28 -1.37
C VAL A 120 13.98 -17.84 -0.44
N VAL A 121 14.51 -17.04 0.49
CA VAL A 121 15.47 -17.52 1.51
C VAL A 121 14.85 -18.63 2.37
N ALA A 122 13.57 -18.49 2.77
CA ALA A 122 12.86 -19.51 3.54
C ALA A 122 12.72 -20.83 2.77
N LEU A 123 12.39 -20.75 1.48
CA LEU A 123 12.29 -21.93 0.61
C LEU A 123 13.64 -22.63 0.42
N VAL A 124 14.71 -21.87 0.17
CA VAL A 124 16.07 -22.43 0.04
C VAL A 124 16.49 -23.12 1.34
N TRP A 125 16.25 -22.49 2.48
CA TRP A 125 16.52 -23.10 3.78
C TRP A 125 15.79 -24.42 3.97
N ALA A 126 14.50 -24.45 3.66
CA ALA A 126 13.68 -25.65 3.79
C ALA A 126 14.17 -26.79 2.87
N GLY A 127 14.68 -26.48 1.67
CA GLY A 127 15.21 -27.47 0.73
C GLY A 127 16.62 -28.00 1.04
N VAL A 128 17.39 -27.30 1.88
CA VAL A 128 18.72 -27.75 2.34
C VAL A 128 18.63 -28.69 3.56
N ARG A 129 17.48 -28.74 4.22
CA ARG A 129 17.21 -29.59 5.38
C ARG A 129 16.71 -30.97 4.97
#